data_AF-K0NBZ4-F1
#
_entry.id   AF-K0NBZ4-F1
#
_cell.length_a   1.000
_cell.length_b   1.000
_cell.length_c   1.000
_cell.angle_alpha   90.00
_cell.angle_beta   90.00
_cell.angle_gamma   90.00
#
_symmetry.space_group_name_H-M   'P 1'
#
loop_
_entity.id
_entity.type
_entity.pdbx_description
1 polymer ?
#
loop_
_entity_poly.entity_id
_entity_poly.type
_entity_poly.pdbx_seq_one_letter_code
_entity_poly.pdbx_strand_id
1 'polypeptide(L)'
;MDFIKWFLENFGVFFGMVFLGYLFLMIRRIVVLYDYLRHVPNDEIQALSFLGSLFDRLEQTEREKKEVVPFVVDAIWAEIDCRIMVHFQAISGYISTLILIGFAGTIFGSIGAFNEMFQGLATGKAASLVFAASWNKGLSTALYTSLGAAGIGGVVLTLIGSRFLLTRAKRFEAMVSLKICRILGGDRS
;
A
#
# COMPACT_ATOMS: atom_id res chain seq x y z
N MET A 1 23.34 24.11 -3.21
CA MET A 1 23.16 24.73 -1.87
C MET A 1 21.76 25.30 -1.69
N ASP A 2 21.13 25.85 -2.73
CA ASP A 2 19.81 26.49 -2.62
C ASP A 2 18.67 25.52 -2.30
N PHE A 3 18.69 24.29 -2.85
CA PHE A 3 17.69 23.28 -2.53
C PHE A 3 17.71 22.86 -1.06
N ILE A 4 18.90 22.70 -0.45
CA ILE A 4 19.02 22.30 0.96
C ILE A 4 18.47 23.40 1.87
N LYS A 5 18.75 24.65 1.54
CA LYS A 5 18.28 25.82 2.28
C LYS A 5 16.76 25.96 2.18
N TRP A 6 16.22 25.86 0.96
CA TRP A 6 14.77 25.84 0.71
C TRP A 6 14.07 24.67 1.39
N PHE A 7 14.67 23.47 1.36
CA PHE A 7 14.14 22.26 1.97
C PHE A 7 14.07 22.37 3.49
N LEU A 8 15.07 22.98 4.14
CA LEU A 8 15.03 23.24 5.57
C LEU A 8 13.96 24.28 5.96
N GLU A 9 13.75 25.30 5.12
CA GLU A 9 12.73 26.33 5.33
C GLU A 9 11.30 25.83 5.06
N ASN A 10 11.11 24.92 4.10
CA ASN A 10 9.81 24.40 3.68
C ASN A 10 9.58 22.95 4.10
N PHE A 11 10.37 22.44 5.04
CA PHE A 11 10.44 21.03 5.40
C PHE A 11 9.06 20.43 5.71
N GLY A 12 8.26 21.09 6.54
CA GLY A 12 6.92 20.63 6.91
C GLY A 12 5.94 20.61 5.74
N VAL A 13 6.01 21.60 4.85
CA VAL A 13 5.16 21.69 3.66
C VAL A 13 5.54 20.63 2.63
N PHE A 14 6.84 20.41 2.43
CA PHE A 14 7.36 19.38 1.54
C PHE A 14 6.93 17.98 2.00
N PHE A 15 7.24 17.60 3.25
CA PHE A 15 6.85 16.29 3.77
C PHE A 15 5.34 16.12 3.89
N GLY A 16 4.60 17.18 4.19
CA GLY A 16 3.14 17.17 4.18
C GLY A 16 2.57 16.87 2.79
N MET A 17 3.06 17.54 1.74
CA MET A 17 2.63 17.26 0.36
C MET A 17 3.02 15.86 -0.10
N VAL A 18 4.23 15.40 0.22
CA VAL A 18 4.67 14.03 -0.10
C VAL A 18 3.78 13.01 0.63
N PHE A 19 3.49 13.22 1.91
CA PHE A 19 2.60 12.37 2.70
C PHE A 19 1.19 12.28 2.08
N LEU A 20 0.60 13.43 1.72
CA LEU A 20 -0.71 13.47 1.05
C LEU A 20 -0.68 12.77 -0.32
N GLY A 21 0.41 12.92 -1.08
CA GLY A 21 0.60 12.23 -2.35
C GLY A 21 0.59 10.71 -2.20
N TYR A 22 1.34 10.17 -1.23
CA TYR A 22 1.35 8.73 -0.95
C TYR A 22 0.00 8.23 -0.41
N LEU A 23 -0.68 9.03 0.42
CA LEU A 23 -2.01 8.69 0.92
C LEU A 23 -3.04 8.64 -0.22
N PHE A 24 -2.99 9.58 -1.16
CA PHE A 24 -3.81 9.56 -2.37
C PHE A 24 -3.53 8.33 -3.24
N LEU A 25 -2.25 8.01 -3.49
CA LEU A 25 -1.85 6.83 -4.27
C LEU A 25 -2.34 5.53 -3.62
N MET A 26 -2.26 5.46 -2.29
CA MET A 26 -2.74 4.32 -1.51
C MET A 26 -4.26 4.16 -1.65
N ILE A 27 -5.04 5.22 -1.46
CA ILE A 27 -6.50 5.19 -1.63
C ILE A 27 -6.86 4.77 -3.06
N ARG A 28 -6.21 5.37 -4.06
CA ARG A 28 -6.46 5.03 -5.47
C ARG A 28 -6.22 3.55 -5.75
N ARG A 29 -5.13 2.97 -5.24
CA ARG A 29 -4.85 1.53 -5.41
C ARG A 29 -5.85 0.64 -4.69
N ILE A 30 -6.29 1.03 -3.49
CA ILE A 30 -7.33 0.30 -2.75
C ILE A 30 -8.64 0.29 -3.54
N VAL A 31 -9.03 1.41 -4.14
CA VAL A 31 -10.25 1.50 -4.97
C VAL A 31 -10.15 0.57 -6.18
N VAL A 32 -9.04 0.61 -6.92
CA VAL A 32 -8.82 -0.28 -8.08
C VAL A 32 -8.88 -1.75 -7.66
N LEU A 33 -8.23 -2.10 -6.55
CA LEU A 33 -8.22 -3.47 -6.04
C LEU A 33 -9.62 -3.91 -5.57
N TYR A 34 -10.39 -2.99 -4.97
CA TYR A 34 -11.78 -3.24 -4.63
C TYR A 34 -12.64 -3.49 -5.86
N ASP A 35 -12.49 -2.73 -6.94
CA ASP A 35 -13.26 -2.91 -8.17
C ASP A 35 -13.02 -4.30 -8.80
N TYR A 36 -11.78 -4.77 -8.80
CA TYR A 36 -11.46 -6.14 -9.23
C TYR A 36 -12.05 -7.21 -8.30
N LEU A 37 -11.98 -7.00 -6.98
CA LEU A 37 -12.39 -8.00 -5.98
C LEU A 37 -13.86 -7.90 -5.54
N ARG A 38 -14.63 -6.93 -6.05
CA ARG A 38 -16.02 -6.68 -5.64
C ARG A 38 -16.95 -7.82 -6.04
N HIS A 39 -16.70 -8.45 -7.20
CA HIS A 39 -17.55 -9.47 -7.81
C HIS A 39 -17.26 -10.90 -7.33
N VAL A 40 -16.08 -11.11 -6.71
CA VAL A 40 -15.61 -12.39 -6.18
C VAL A 40 -16.62 -13.17 -5.30
N PRO A 41 -17.45 -12.55 -4.45
CA PRO A 41 -18.40 -13.31 -3.62
C PRO A 41 -19.67 -13.73 -4.36
N ASN A 42 -20.06 -13.08 -5.47
CA ASN A 42 -21.42 -13.21 -6.02
C ASN A 42 -21.48 -13.59 -7.52
N ASP A 43 -20.46 -13.28 -8.32
CA ASP A 43 -20.50 -13.49 -9.77
C ASP A 43 -19.14 -13.95 -10.33
N GLU A 44 -19.00 -15.26 -10.48
CA GLU A 44 -17.79 -15.92 -11.01
C GLU A 44 -17.51 -15.51 -12.47
N ILE A 45 -18.57 -15.29 -13.27
CA ILE A 45 -18.44 -14.93 -14.68
C ILE A 45 -17.88 -13.52 -14.80
N GLN A 46 -18.43 -12.59 -14.02
CA GLN A 46 -17.97 -11.21 -14.05
C GLN A 46 -16.57 -11.05 -13.44
N ALA A 47 -16.27 -11.78 -12.37
CA ALA A 47 -14.95 -11.79 -11.73
C ALA A 47 -13.85 -12.36 -12.65
N LEU A 48 -14.16 -13.37 -13.46
CA LEU A 48 -13.21 -14.02 -14.38
C LEU A 48 -13.24 -13.45 -15.81
N SER A 49 -14.09 -12.46 -16.08
CA SER A 49 -14.30 -11.91 -17.43
C SER A 49 -13.01 -11.47 -18.12
N PHE A 50 -12.07 -10.86 -17.38
CA PHE A 50 -10.78 -10.43 -17.91
C PHE A 50 -9.83 -11.59 -18.26
N LEU A 51 -10.02 -12.76 -17.65
CA LEU A 51 -9.31 -13.99 -17.97
C LEU A 51 -10.02 -14.85 -19.02
N GLY A 52 -11.22 -14.45 -19.47
CA GLY A 52 -12.06 -15.23 -20.40
C GLY A 52 -11.29 -15.71 -21.63
N SER A 53 -10.61 -14.80 -22.33
CA SER A 53 -9.81 -15.13 -23.52
C SER A 53 -8.65 -16.10 -23.25
N LEU A 54 -8.07 -16.09 -22.05
CA LEU A 54 -7.01 -17.03 -21.65
C LEU A 54 -7.59 -18.39 -21.29
N PHE A 55 -8.78 -18.44 -20.68
CA PHE A 55 -9.50 -19.70 -20.45
C PHE A 55 -9.96 -20.34 -21.76
N ASP A 56 -10.44 -19.56 -22.73
CA ASP A 56 -10.82 -20.07 -24.05
C ASP A 56 -9.60 -20.64 -24.79
N ARG A 57 -8.45 -19.95 -24.70
CA ARG A 57 -7.17 -20.47 -25.20
C ARG A 57 -6.73 -21.74 -24.50
N LEU A 58 -6.92 -21.82 -23.17
CA LEU A 58 -6.57 -23.02 -22.40
C LEU A 58 -7.43 -24.22 -22.85
N GLU A 59 -8.74 -24.03 -22.99
CA GLU A 59 -9.67 -25.06 -23.45
C GLU A 59 -9.35 -25.52 -24.88
N GLN A 60 -9.03 -24.58 -25.79
CA GLN A 60 -8.63 -24.94 -27.15
C GLN A 60 -7.31 -25.73 -27.17
N THR A 61 -6.34 -25.31 -26.36
CA THR A 61 -5.01 -25.94 -26.32
C THR A 61 -5.06 -27.35 -25.70
N GLU A 62 -5.95 -27.55 -24.73
CA GLU A 62 -6.23 -28.83 -24.09
C GLU A 62 -6.93 -29.79 -25.05
N ARG A 63 -7.98 -29.35 -25.77
CA ARG A 63 -8.65 -30.14 -26.83
C ARG A 63 -7.69 -30.56 -27.95
N GLU A 64 -6.77 -29.68 -28.33
CA GLU A 64 -5.75 -29.96 -29.34
C GLU A 64 -4.57 -30.79 -28.80
N LYS A 65 -4.58 -31.16 -27.51
CA LYS A 65 -3.54 -31.92 -26.78
C LYS A 65 -2.13 -31.38 -27.00
N LYS A 66 -2.00 -30.05 -27.09
CA LYS A 66 -0.72 -29.39 -27.34
C LYS A 66 0.14 -29.39 -26.08
N GLU A 67 1.46 -29.57 -26.24
CA GLU A 67 2.42 -29.48 -25.13
C GLU A 67 2.52 -28.08 -24.50
N VAL A 68 1.87 -27.07 -25.08
CA VAL A 68 1.92 -25.69 -24.60
C VAL A 68 0.91 -25.36 -23.48
N VAL A 69 0.11 -26.31 -23.02
CA VAL A 69 -0.85 -26.14 -21.91
C VAL A 69 -0.23 -25.50 -20.66
N PRO A 70 0.96 -25.92 -20.17
CA PRO A 70 1.58 -25.30 -18.99
C PRO A 70 1.87 -23.80 -19.17
N PHE A 71 2.28 -23.38 -20.37
CA PHE A 71 2.56 -21.95 -20.65
C PHE A 71 1.29 -21.10 -20.61
N VAL A 72 0.14 -21.65 -21.01
CA VAL A 72 -1.15 -20.93 -20.93
C VAL A 72 -1.59 -20.79 -19.47
N VAL A 73 -1.37 -21.81 -18.65
CA VAL A 73 -1.60 -21.74 -17.19
C VAL A 73 -0.70 -20.68 -16.54
N ASP A 74 0.58 -20.66 -16.88
CA ASP A 74 1.51 -19.63 -16.38
C ASP A 74 1.09 -18.23 -16.83
N ALA A 75 0.61 -18.06 -18.06
CA ALA A 75 0.09 -16.79 -18.55
C ALA A 75 -1.14 -16.31 -17.78
N ILE A 76 -2.04 -17.22 -17.37
CA ILE A 76 -3.19 -16.89 -16.51
C ILE A 76 -2.70 -16.36 -15.16
N TRP A 77 -1.75 -17.04 -14.53
CA TRP A 77 -1.18 -16.59 -13.26
C TRP A 77 -0.43 -15.27 -13.38
N ALA A 78 0.35 -15.08 -14.45
CA ALA A 78 1.04 -13.81 -14.71
C ALA A 78 0.08 -12.63 -14.86
N GLU A 79 -1.08 -12.83 -15.50
CA GLU A 79 -2.10 -11.78 -15.63
C GLU A 79 -2.73 -11.43 -14.27
N ILE A 80 -2.95 -12.44 -13.41
CA ILE A 80 -3.43 -12.24 -12.03
C ILE A 80 -2.41 -11.44 -11.22
N ASP A 81 -1.14 -11.80 -11.32
CA ASP A 81 -0.06 -11.08 -10.63
C ASP A 81 -0.01 -9.62 -11.09
N CYS A 82 -0.08 -9.38 -12.40
CA CYS A 82 -0.04 -8.04 -12.98
C CYS A 82 -1.23 -7.16 -12.56
N ARG A 83 -2.44 -7.73 -12.44
CA ARG A 83 -3.66 -6.96 -12.18
C ARG A 83 -4.04 -6.87 -10.71
N ILE A 84 -3.69 -7.86 -9.91
CA ILE A 84 -4.12 -7.97 -8.52
C ILE A 84 -2.92 -7.85 -7.59
N MET A 85 -1.90 -8.70 -7.74
CA MET A 85 -0.79 -8.77 -6.79
C MET A 85 0.09 -7.52 -6.80
N VAL A 86 0.31 -6.90 -7.96
CA VAL A 86 1.01 -5.61 -8.09
C VAL A 86 0.38 -4.52 -7.21
N HIS A 87 -0.94 -4.51 -7.06
CA HIS A 87 -1.61 -3.51 -6.23
C HIS A 87 -1.40 -3.77 -4.74
N PHE A 88 -1.41 -5.02 -4.30
CA PHE A 88 -1.07 -5.37 -2.91
C PHE A 88 0.38 -4.99 -2.57
N GLN A 89 1.33 -5.30 -3.45
CA GLN A 89 2.74 -4.93 -3.26
C GLN A 89 2.92 -3.41 -3.23
N ALA A 90 2.26 -2.67 -4.13
CA ALA A 90 2.31 -1.21 -4.14
C ALA A 90 1.73 -0.60 -2.86
N ILE A 91 0.58 -1.09 -2.37
CA ILE A 91 -0.03 -0.63 -1.11
C ILE A 91 0.93 -0.87 0.05
N SER A 92 1.56 -2.05 0.13
CA SER A 92 2.55 -2.36 1.16
C SER A 92 3.72 -1.37 1.11
N GLY A 93 4.28 -1.13 -0.08
CA GLY A 93 5.37 -0.16 -0.28
C GLY A 93 4.98 1.28 0.10
N TYR A 94 3.78 1.73 -0.25
CA TYR A 94 3.29 3.05 0.14
C TYR A 94 3.13 3.19 1.66
N ILE A 95 2.63 2.16 2.34
CA ILE A 95 2.50 2.16 3.80
C ILE A 95 3.87 2.24 4.47
N SER A 96 4.83 1.41 4.03
CA SER A 96 6.20 1.46 4.55
C SER A 96 6.82 2.85 4.34
N THR A 97 6.57 3.47 3.19
CA THR A 97 7.06 4.82 2.88
C THR A 97 6.41 5.90 3.75
N LEU A 98 5.09 5.83 3.97
CA LEU A 98 4.36 6.75 4.85
C LEU A 98 4.85 6.69 6.30
N ILE A 99 5.10 5.47 6.81
CA ILE A 99 5.67 5.28 8.15
C ILE A 99 7.06 5.88 8.23
N LEU A 100 7.91 5.63 7.22
CA LEU A 100 9.27 6.19 7.18
C LEU A 100 9.26 7.72 7.13
N ILE A 101 8.36 8.31 6.33
CA ILE A 101 8.17 9.77 6.26
C ILE A 101 7.71 10.32 7.62
N GLY A 102 6.73 9.69 8.27
CA GLY A 102 6.26 10.10 9.60
C GLY A 102 7.38 10.03 10.64
N PHE A 103 8.18 8.96 10.60
CA PHE A 103 9.34 8.80 11.48
C PHE A 103 10.42 9.86 11.22
N ALA A 104 10.75 10.13 9.96
CA ALA A 104 11.69 11.19 9.58
C ALA A 104 11.20 12.56 10.07
N GLY A 105 9.94 12.90 9.84
CA GLY A 105 9.33 14.14 10.33
C GLY A 105 9.45 14.30 11.85
N THR A 106 9.35 13.19 12.59
CA THR A 106 9.50 13.18 14.05
C THR A 106 10.92 13.47 14.50
N ILE A 107 11.91 12.87 13.83
CA ILE A 107 13.33 13.14 14.11
C ILE A 107 13.64 14.61 13.89
N PHE A 108 13.28 15.16 12.72
CA PHE A 108 13.57 16.56 12.40
C PHE A 108 12.81 17.53 13.30
N GLY A 109 11.53 17.27 13.60
CA GLY A 109 10.75 18.08 14.53
C GLY A 109 11.32 18.07 15.95
N SER A 110 11.82 16.92 16.40
CA SER A 110 12.49 16.79 17.71
C SER A 110 13.81 17.55 17.75
N ILE A 111 14.65 17.43 16.71
CA ILE A 111 15.91 18.18 16.59
C ILE A 111 15.64 19.69 16.64
N GLY A 112 14.64 20.18 15.89
CA GLY A 112 14.25 21.59 15.92
C GLY A 112 13.79 22.05 17.31
N ALA A 113 12.92 21.28 17.96
CA ALA A 113 12.41 21.58 19.29
C ALA A 113 13.53 21.61 20.36
N PHE A 114 14.49 20.69 20.28
CA PHE A 114 15.65 20.67 21.16
C PHE A 114 16.60 21.84 20.90
N ASN A 115 16.84 22.21 19.64
CA ASN A 115 17.69 23.36 19.32
C ASN A 115 17.11 24.66 19.87
N GLU A 116 15.81 24.90 19.70
CA GLU A 116 15.11 26.04 20.33
C GLU A 116 15.20 25.98 21.86
N MET A 117 15.13 24.77 22.43
CA MET A 117 15.25 24.56 23.86
C MET A 117 16.64 24.97 24.39
N PHE A 118 17.71 24.48 23.75
CA PHE A 118 19.07 24.77 24.16
C PHE A 118 19.42 26.25 23.97
N GLN A 119 18.95 26.89 22.89
CA GLN A 119 19.12 28.33 22.71
C GLN A 119 18.38 29.13 23.80
N GLY A 120 17.14 28.74 24.13
CA GLY A 120 16.37 29.38 25.20
C GLY A 120 17.08 29.30 26.55
N LEU A 121 17.60 28.11 26.89
CA LEU A 121 18.39 27.89 28.11
C LEU A 121 19.69 28.70 28.11
N ALA A 122 20.41 28.76 26.98
CA ALA A 122 21.64 29.54 26.84
C ALA A 122 21.41 31.05 27.00
N THR A 123 20.23 31.56 26.63
CA THR A 123 19.82 32.96 26.86
C THR A 123 19.30 33.24 28.27
N GLY A 124 19.38 32.28 29.20
CA GLY A 124 19.00 32.45 30.61
C GLY A 124 17.50 32.35 30.90
N LYS A 125 16.69 31.85 29.96
CA LYS A 125 15.25 31.65 30.20
C LYS A 125 15.01 30.49 31.16
N ALA A 126 13.95 30.58 31.96
CA ALA A 126 13.55 29.52 32.88
C ALA A 126 13.26 28.20 32.14
N ALA A 127 13.83 27.10 32.63
CA ALA A 127 13.74 25.79 31.98
C ALA A 127 12.30 25.31 31.75
N SER A 128 11.40 25.57 32.70
CA SER A 128 9.97 25.22 32.58
C SER A 128 9.29 25.92 31.41
N LEU A 129 9.61 27.19 31.17
CA LEU A 129 9.02 28.01 30.12
C LEU A 129 9.53 27.59 28.73
N VAL A 130 10.83 27.28 28.63
CA VAL A 130 11.44 26.83 27.39
C VAL A 130 10.99 25.40 27.04
N PHE A 131 10.91 24.51 28.03
CA PHE A 131 10.41 23.15 27.81
C PHE A 131 8.94 23.13 27.36
N ALA A 132 8.07 23.90 28.02
CA ALA A 132 6.67 24.01 27.61
C ALA A 132 6.54 24.58 26.20
N ALA A 133 7.37 25.56 25.84
CA ALA A 133 7.39 26.12 24.49
C ALA A 133 7.85 25.09 23.44
N SER A 134 8.95 24.37 23.67
CA SER A 134 9.45 23.32 22.77
C SER A 134 8.47 22.15 22.63
N TRP A 135 7.80 21.76 23.72
CA TRP A 135 6.76 20.74 23.71
C TRP A 135 5.56 21.14 22.84
N ASN A 136 5.02 22.34 23.06
CA ASN A 136 3.82 22.82 22.39
C ASN A 136 4.06 23.27 20.94
N LYS A 137 5.27 23.71 20.58
CA LYS A 137 5.57 24.17 19.20
C LYS A 137 6.04 23.07 18.27
N GLY A 138 6.90 22.16 18.74
CA GLY A 138 7.62 21.24 17.84
C GLY A 138 7.43 19.77 18.19
N LEU A 139 7.62 19.42 19.47
CA LEU A 139 7.76 18.02 19.87
C LEU A 139 6.43 17.25 19.81
N SER A 140 5.35 17.84 20.33
CA SER A 140 4.02 17.22 20.30
C SER A 140 3.51 16.99 18.87
N THR A 141 3.65 17.99 17.99
CA THR A 141 3.29 17.90 16.57
C THR A 141 4.05 16.78 15.86
N ALA A 142 5.35 16.65 16.11
CA ALA A 142 6.17 15.57 15.54
C ALA A 142 5.66 14.19 15.98
N LEU A 143 5.42 14.00 17.29
CA LEU A 143 4.92 12.75 17.84
C LEU A 143 3.52 12.38 17.31
N TYR A 144 2.61 13.35 17.23
CA TYR A 144 1.27 13.11 16.67
C TYR A 144 1.32 12.75 15.19
N THR A 145 2.24 13.34 14.44
CA THR A 145 2.42 13.01 13.01
C THR A 145 2.93 11.58 12.84
N SER A 146 3.89 11.14 13.66
CA SER A 146 4.34 9.73 13.65
C SER A 146 3.22 8.77 14.02
N LEU A 147 2.48 9.09 15.08
CA LEU A 147 1.41 8.24 15.58
C LEU A 147 0.27 8.16 14.58
N GLY A 148 -0.08 9.28 13.93
CA GLY A 148 -1.05 9.33 12.85
C GLY A 148 -0.62 8.49 11.65
N ALA A 149 0.64 8.62 11.21
CA ALA A 149 1.19 7.83 10.11
C ALA A 149 1.17 6.31 10.42
N ALA A 150 1.61 5.94 11.62
CA ALA A 150 1.60 4.55 12.08
C ALA A 150 0.17 4.01 12.26
N GLY A 151 -0.75 4.82 12.79
CA GLY A 151 -2.15 4.47 12.96
C GLY A 151 -2.86 4.26 11.63
N ILE A 152 -2.73 5.20 10.69
CA ILE A 152 -3.29 5.08 9.34
C ILE A 152 -2.68 3.87 8.63
N GLY A 153 -1.35 3.72 8.66
CA GLY A 153 -0.67 2.58 8.06
C GLY A 153 -1.14 1.25 8.65
N GLY A 154 -1.21 1.15 9.98
CA GLY A 154 -1.64 -0.06 10.68
C GLY A 154 -3.11 -0.42 10.42
N VAL A 155 -4.01 0.56 10.42
CA VAL A 155 -5.44 0.35 10.11
C VAL A 155 -5.62 -0.14 8.68
N VAL A 156 -4.95 0.51 7.71
CA VAL A 156 -5.05 0.12 6.30
C VAL A 156 -4.46 -1.28 6.07
N LEU A 157 -3.30 -1.58 6.65
CA LEU A 157 -2.65 -2.87 6.46
C LEU A 157 -3.45 -4.01 7.12
N THR A 158 -3.95 -3.78 8.33
CA THR A 158 -4.62 -4.81 9.13
C THR A 158 -6.07 -5.05 8.70
N LEU A 159 -6.85 -3.98 8.52
CA LEU A 159 -8.28 -4.11 8.22
C LEU A 159 -8.54 -4.29 6.72
N ILE A 160 -7.93 -3.43 5.90
CA ILE A 160 -8.24 -3.35 4.47
C ILE A 160 -7.40 -4.36 3.69
N GLY A 161 -6.08 -4.34 3.89
CA GLY A 161 -5.16 -5.24 3.20
C GLY A 161 -5.31 -6.70 3.63
N SER A 162 -5.08 -6.99 4.91
CA SER A 162 -4.93 -8.37 5.40
C SER A 162 -6.24 -9.13 5.58
N ARG A 163 -7.28 -8.53 6.18
CA ARG A 163 -8.51 -9.26 6.50
C ARG A 163 -9.55 -9.23 5.39
N PHE A 164 -9.73 -8.09 4.72
CA PHE A 164 -10.79 -7.95 3.73
C PHE A 164 -10.34 -8.31 2.31
N LEU A 165 -9.32 -7.60 1.79
CA LEU A 165 -8.91 -7.76 0.39
C LEU A 165 -8.12 -9.05 0.17
N LEU A 166 -7.17 -9.40 1.04
CA LEU A 166 -6.38 -10.62 0.86
C LEU A 166 -7.24 -11.89 0.94
N THR A 167 -8.23 -11.93 1.83
CA THR A 167 -9.18 -13.06 1.89
C THR A 167 -9.97 -13.21 0.59
N ARG A 168 -10.39 -12.08 -0.02
CA ARG A 168 -11.06 -12.09 -1.33
C ARG A 168 -10.11 -12.48 -2.46
N ALA A 169 -8.86 -12.02 -2.43
CA ALA A 169 -7.84 -12.40 -3.40
C ALA A 169 -7.56 -13.91 -3.36
N LYS A 170 -7.37 -14.49 -2.16
CA LYS A 170 -7.21 -15.95 -1.99
C LYS A 170 -8.42 -16.73 -2.50
N ARG A 171 -9.64 -16.24 -2.26
CA ARG A 171 -10.86 -16.85 -2.79
C ARG A 171 -10.91 -16.78 -4.32
N PHE A 172 -10.46 -15.66 -4.90
CA PHE A 172 -10.33 -15.50 -6.34
C PHE A 172 -9.30 -16.48 -6.94
N GLU A 173 -8.12 -16.59 -6.35
CA GLU A 173 -7.09 -17.57 -6.76
C GLU A 173 -7.60 -19.02 -6.69
N ALA A 174 -8.41 -19.35 -5.67
CA ALA A 174 -9.04 -20.65 -5.55
C ALA A 174 -10.06 -20.91 -6.68
N MET A 175 -10.87 -19.92 -7.06
CA MET A 175 -11.79 -20.06 -8.20
C MET A 175 -11.05 -20.27 -9.52
N VAL A 176 -9.97 -19.51 -9.75
CA VAL A 176 -9.12 -19.69 -10.94
C VAL A 176 -8.52 -21.10 -10.96
N SER A 177 -7.94 -21.55 -9.84
CA SER A 177 -7.39 -22.91 -9.72
C SER A 177 -8.44 -23.97 -10.03
N LEU A 178 -9.65 -23.84 -9.48
CA LEU A 178 -10.75 -24.77 -9.74
C LEU A 178 -11.17 -24.77 -11.21
N LYS A 179 -11.21 -23.61 -11.86
CA LYS A 179 -11.55 -23.51 -13.29
C LYS A 179 -10.47 -24.14 -14.18
N ILE A 180 -9.20 -23.90 -13.88
CA ILE A 180 -8.07 -24.57 -14.57
C ILE A 180 -8.17 -26.09 -14.37
N CYS A 181 -8.38 -26.57 -13.16
CA CYS A 181 -8.54 -28.00 -12.88
C CYS A 181 -9.74 -28.62 -13.60
N ARG A 182 -10.87 -27.91 -13.73
CA ARG A 182 -12.03 -28.37 -14.50
C ARG A 182 -11.72 -28.51 -15.98
N ILE A 183 -10.99 -27.55 -16.56
CA ILE A 183 -10.59 -27.59 -17.98
C ILE A 183 -9.60 -28.75 -18.21
N LEU A 184 -8.59 -28.91 -17.34
CA LEU A 184 -7.58 -29.97 -17.48
C LEU A 184 -8.05 -31.36 -17.07
N GLY A 185 -9.06 -31.44 -16.22
CA GLY A 185 -9.60 -32.70 -15.68
C GLY A 185 -10.87 -33.19 -16.39
N GLY A 186 -11.35 -32.45 -17.38
CA GLY A 186 -12.62 -32.68 -18.09
C GLY A 186 -12.71 -33.95 -18.92
N ASP A 187 -11.64 -34.75 -19.00
CA ASP A 187 -11.52 -35.92 -19.90
C ASP A 187 -11.15 -37.23 -19.15
N ARG A 188 -11.61 -37.39 -17.89
CA ARG A 188 -11.49 -38.66 -17.12
C ARG A 188 -12.83 -39.28 -16.72
N SER A 189 -13.82 -39.25 -17.62
CA SER A 189 -15.03 -40.10 -17.52
C SER A 189 -15.31 -40.79 -18.82
#